data_AF-A0A841D7I8-F1
#
_entry.id   AF-A0A841D7I8-F1
#
_cell.length_a   1.000
_cell.length_b   1.000
_cell.length_c   1.000
_cell.angle_alpha   90.00
_cell.angle_beta   90.00
_cell.angle_gamma   90.00
#
_symmetry.space_group_name_H-M   'P 1'
#
loop_
_entity.id
_entity.type
_entity.pdbx_description
1 polymer ?
#
loop_
_entity_poly.entity_id
_entity_poly.type
_entity_poly.pdbx_seq_one_letter_code
_entity_poly.pdbx_strand_id
1 'polypeptide(L)' 'MASLISRLRAYLSTPQGRRNLEKAKAMARDPRNQQKARTLLSRLTGKRTRPRY' A
#
# COMPACT_ATOMS: atom_id res chain seq x y z
N MET A 1 25.89 11.12 0.03
CA MET A 1 24.52 11.08 0.57
C MET A 1 23.83 9.80 0.10
N ALA A 2 23.54 8.85 0.98
CA ALA A 2 22.72 7.70 0.59
C ALA A 2 21.29 8.20 0.34
N SER A 3 20.82 8.10 -0.91
CA SER A 3 19.45 8.45 -1.27
C SER A 3 18.49 7.58 -0.45
N LEU A 4 17.32 8.13 -0.08
CA LEU A 4 16.23 7.38 0.56
C LEU A 4 15.91 6.08 -0.19
N ILE A 5 16.07 6.10 -1.52
CA ILE A 5 15.92 4.94 -2.40
C ILE A 5 16.94 3.83 -2.09
N SER A 6 18.20 4.19 -1.81
CA SER A 6 19.25 3.23 -1.46
C SER A 6 18.99 2.58 -0.10
N ARG A 7 18.50 3.35 0.88
CA ARG A 7 18.10 2.81 2.20
C ARG A 7 16.88 1.89 2.10
N LEU A 8 15.90 2.28 1.29
CA LEU A 8 14.75 1.41 1.01
C LEU A 8 15.20 0.12 0.33
N ARG A 9 16.06 0.19 -0.69
CA ARG A 9 16.58 -0.99 -1.38
C ARG A 9 17.40 -1.89 -0.45
N ALA A 10 18.21 -1.31 0.44
CA ALA A 10 18.92 -2.04 1.48
C ALA A 10 17.95 -2.72 2.45
N TYR A 11 16.91 -2.01 2.90
CA TYR A 11 15.86 -2.56 3.78
C TYR A 11 15.09 -3.69 3.11
N LEU A 12 14.68 -3.53 1.86
CA LEU A 12 13.99 -4.56 1.07
C LEU A 12 14.87 -5.78 0.80
N SER A 13 16.19 -5.62 0.85
CA SER A 13 17.15 -6.73 0.71
C SER A 13 17.32 -7.55 2.00
N THR A 14 16.85 -7.05 3.15
CA THR A 14 16.87 -7.79 4.43
C THR A 14 15.79 -8.89 4.47
N PRO A 15 15.96 -9.94 5.28
CA PRO A 15 14.92 -10.97 5.46
C PRO A 15 13.60 -10.40 5.99
N GLN A 16 13.63 -9.33 6.78
CA GLN A 16 12.42 -8.62 7.23
C GLN A 16 11.72 -7.89 6.07
N GLY A 17 12.49 -7.18 5.23
CA GLY A 17 11.97 -6.51 4.04
C GLY A 17 11.36 -7.48 3.03
N ARG A 18 12.01 -8.63 2.80
CA ARG A 18 11.47 -9.69 1.94
C ARG A 18 10.15 -10.25 2.46
N ARG A 19 10.02 -10.51 3.77
CA ARG A 19 8.75 -10.96 4.37
C ARG A 19 7.62 -9.94 4.18
N ASN A 20 7.93 -8.65 4.33
CA ASN A 20 6.95 -7.58 4.13
C ASN A 20 6.55 -7.45 2.65
N LEU A 21 7.51 -7.58 1.73
CA LEU A 21 7.24 -7.63 0.29
C LEU A 21 6.37 -8.83 -0.09
N GLU A 22 6.65 -10.01 0.43
CA GLU A 22 5.85 -11.22 0.13
C GLU A 22 4.43 -11.08 0.67
N LYS A 23 4.25 -10.54 1.88
CA LYS A 23 2.91 -10.20 2.40
C LYS A 23 2.22 -9.17 1.52
N ALA A 24 2.93 -8.12 1.09
CA ALA A 24 2.37 -7.10 0.21
C ALA A 24 1.97 -7.68 -1.16
N LYS A 25 2.81 -8.53 -1.76
CA LYS A 25 2.51 -9.24 -3.02
C LYS A 25 1.32 -10.18 -2.86
N ALA A 26 1.25 -10.93 -1.77
CA ALA A 26 0.13 -11.82 -1.49
C ALA A 26 -1.19 -11.03 -1.33
N MET A 27 -1.14 -9.90 -0.61
CA MET A 27 -2.28 -8.99 -0.47
C MET A 27 -2.67 -8.34 -1.80
N ALA A 28 -1.70 -7.95 -2.63
CA ALA A 28 -1.94 -7.35 -3.94
C ALA A 28 -2.48 -8.36 -4.97
N ARG A 29 -2.07 -9.63 -4.86
CA ARG A 29 -2.52 -10.73 -5.71
C ARG A 29 -3.94 -11.18 -5.39
N ASP A 30 -4.46 -10.84 -4.21
CA ASP A 30 -5.84 -11.16 -3.83
C ASP A 30 -6.82 -10.06 -4.32
N PRO A 31 -7.67 -10.34 -5.32
CA PRO A 31 -8.66 -9.38 -5.83
C PRO A 31 -9.72 -9.01 -4.77
N ARG A 32 -9.95 -9.85 -3.77
CA ARG A 32 -10.91 -9.57 -2.68
C ARG A 32 -10.41 -8.45 -1.77
N ASN A 33 -9.09 -8.38 -1.56
CA ASN A 33 -8.48 -7.27 -0.82
C ASN A 33 -8.50 -5.98 -1.62
N GLN A 34 -8.38 -6.04 -2.94
CA GLN A 34 -8.51 -4.85 -3.79
C GLN A 34 -9.91 -4.24 -3.70
N GLN A 35 -10.97 -5.06 -3.69
CA GLN A 35 -12.34 -4.55 -3.52
C GLN A 35 -12.55 -3.87 -2.17
N LYS A 36 -12.04 -4.49 -1.08
CA LYS A 36 -12.08 -3.90 0.26
C LYS A 36 -11.28 -2.60 0.33
N ALA A 37 -10.07 -2.58 -0.21
CA ALA A 37 -9.23 -1.39 -0.30
C ALA A 37 -9.92 -0.28 -1.11
N ARG A 38 -10.49 -0.60 -2.27
CA ARG A 38 -11.23 0.35 -3.11
C ARG A 38 -12.45 0.90 -2.40
N THR A 39 -13.17 0.08 -1.62
CA THR A 39 -14.32 0.51 -0.82
C THR A 39 -13.90 1.45 0.31
N LEU A 40 -12.82 1.12 1.02
CA LEU A 40 -12.27 1.95 2.09
C LEU A 40 -11.75 3.28 1.53
N LEU A 41 -10.98 3.23 0.44
CA LEU A 41 -10.49 4.41 -0.26
C LEU A 41 -11.64 5.25 -0.79
N SER A 42 -12.67 4.66 -1.39
CA SER A 42 -13.86 5.37 -1.87
C SER A 42 -14.65 6.04 -0.73
N ARG A 43 -14.66 5.47 0.49
CA ARG A 43 -15.25 6.12 1.66
C ARG A 43 -14.39 7.29 2.17
N LEU A 44 -13.08 7.15 2.12
CA LEU A 44 -12.14 8.20 2.51
C LEU A 44 -12.14 9.36 1.50
N THR A 45 -12.18 9.07 0.21
CA THR A 45 -12.24 10.09 -0.85
C THR A 45 -13.66 10.66 -1.00
N GLY A 46 -14.70 9.84 -0.87
CA GLY A 46 -16.10 10.27 -0.97
C GLY A 46 -16.59 11.17 0.17
N LYS A 47 -15.93 11.15 1.34
CA LYS A 47 -16.17 12.15 2.39
C LYS A 47 -15.61 13.54 2.03
N ARG A 48 -14.71 13.64 1.05
CA ARG A 48 -14.10 14.91 0.62
C ARG A 48 -14.91 15.62 -0.47
N THR A 49 -15.85 14.92 -1.12
CA THR A 49 -16.66 15.42 -2.25
C THR A 49 -18.17 15.40 -1.96
N ARG A 50 -18.58 15.80 -0.75
CA ARG A 50 -19.94 16.30 -0.52
C ARG A 50 -19.93 17.83 -0.45
N PRO A 51 -19.95 18.55 -1.58
CA PRO A 51 -20.55 19.87 -1.57
C PRO A 51 -22.04 19.66 -1.26
N ARG A 52 -22.44 20.03 -0.05
CA ARG A 52 -23.86 20.25 0.27
C ARG A 52 -24.29 21.47 -0.54
N TYR A 53 -24.95 21.24 -1.67
CA TYR A 53 -25.87 22.19 -2.29
C TYR A 53 -27.23 21.51 -2.32
#